data_AF-A0A1V5MS24-F1
#
_entry.id   AF-A0A1V5MS24-F1
#
_cell.length_a   1.000
_cell.length_b   1.000
_cell.length_c   1.000
_cell.angle_alpha   90.00
_cell.angle_beta   90.00
_cell.angle_gamma   90.00
#
_symmetry.space_group_name_H-M   'P 1'
#
loop_
_entity.id
_entity.type
_entity.pdbx_description
1 polymer ?
#
loop_
_entity_poly.entity_id
_entity_poly.type
_entity_poly.pdbx_seq_one_letter_code
_entity_poly.pdbx_strand_id
1 'polypeptide(L)'
;MNTPTVEDKINPVMPHNVAPVSPEEIISVISDYTGVPVPNIMMQKRFGKRNVTYARHLAMYMIRCKTKLSLKAISDNYFNGCNHTSIINGFKNIKGFYDIIVGTQL
;
A
#
# COMPACT_ATOMS: atom_id res chain seq x y z
N MET A 1 33.40 -3.27 -5.35
CA MET A 1 32.14 -2.56 -5.61
C MET A 1 31.04 -3.60 -5.48
N ASN A 2 30.40 -3.67 -4.31
CA ASN A 2 29.36 -4.69 -4.06
C ASN A 2 28.01 -4.07 -4.41
N THR A 3 27.41 -4.55 -5.49
CA THR A 3 26.03 -4.26 -5.84
C THR A 3 25.11 -4.93 -4.83
N PRO A 4 24.22 -4.20 -4.13
CA PRO A 4 23.28 -4.83 -3.22
C PRO A 4 22.28 -5.68 -4.01
N THR A 5 22.25 -6.97 -3.72
CA THR A 5 21.38 -7.96 -4.35
C THR A 5 19.94 -7.76 -3.85
N VAL A 6 18.97 -8.05 -4.73
CA VAL A 6 17.52 -7.88 -4.52
C VAL A 6 16.93 -8.54 -3.27
N GLU A 7 17.65 -9.51 -2.69
CA GLU A 7 17.24 -10.26 -1.50
C GLU A 7 17.24 -9.43 -0.22
N ASP A 8 18.00 -8.33 -0.16
CA ASP A 8 18.03 -7.43 1.00
C ASP A 8 16.80 -6.49 1.08
N LYS A 9 15.95 -6.43 0.03
CA LYS A 9 14.81 -5.51 -0.01
C LYS A 9 13.55 -6.02 0.70
N ILE A 10 13.52 -7.29 1.13
CA ILE A 10 12.33 -7.92 1.72
C ILE A 10 12.74 -8.75 2.94
N ASN A 11 13.33 -8.12 3.96
CA ASN A 11 13.49 -8.73 5.28
C ASN A 11 12.59 -8.01 6.31
N PRO A 12 11.81 -8.72 7.14
CA PRO A 12 10.75 -8.15 7.97
C PRO A 12 11.25 -7.63 9.33
N VAL A 13 12.51 -7.19 9.42
CA VAL A 13 13.03 -6.55 10.62
C VAL A 13 12.84 -5.05 10.43
N MET A 14 11.73 -4.51 10.93
CA MET A 14 11.45 -3.08 10.88
C MET A 14 12.61 -2.30 11.53
N PRO A 15 13.43 -1.55 10.76
CA PRO A 15 14.34 -0.60 11.35
C PRO A 15 13.50 0.64 11.66
N HIS A 16 13.49 1.06 12.91
CA HIS A 16 12.77 2.24 13.40
C HIS A 16 13.30 3.58 12.85
N ASN A 17 14.02 3.57 11.71
CA ASN A 17 14.65 4.76 11.14
C ASN A 17 14.79 4.68 9.60
N VAL A 18 13.75 4.20 8.92
CA VAL A 18 13.70 4.24 7.45
C VAL A 18 13.47 5.68 7.02
N ALA A 19 14.27 6.15 6.06
CA ALA A 19 14.07 7.44 5.38
C ALA A 19 12.58 7.66 5.03
N PRO A 20 12.08 8.91 4.96
CA PRO A 20 10.69 9.17 4.60
C PRO A 20 10.41 8.53 3.24
N VAL A 21 9.71 7.39 3.25
CA VAL A 21 9.33 6.68 2.03
C VAL A 21 8.23 7.49 1.38
N SER A 22 8.46 7.95 0.15
CA SER A 22 7.46 8.74 -0.55
C SER A 22 6.26 7.86 -0.92
N PRO A 23 5.02 8.41 -0.96
CA PRO A 23 3.87 7.64 -1.42
C PRO A 23 4.06 7.05 -2.83
N GLU A 24 4.77 7.76 -3.70
CA GLU A 24 5.11 7.34 -5.05
C GLU A 24 6.00 6.09 -5.06
N GLU A 25 7.03 6.05 -4.21
CA GLU A 25 7.87 4.86 -4.03
C GLU A 25 7.07 3.66 -3.53
N ILE A 26 6.16 3.88 -2.57
CA ILE A 26 5.29 2.82 -2.04
C ILE A 26 4.41 2.25 -3.14
N ILE A 27 3.79 3.11 -3.96
CA ILE A 27 2.94 2.69 -5.07
C ILE A 27 3.75 1.91 -6.11
N SER A 28 4.97 2.35 -6.42
CA SER A 28 5.88 1.65 -7.34
C SER A 28 6.22 0.24 -6.84
N VAL A 29 6.65 0.11 -5.58
CA VAL A 29 6.99 -1.19 -4.98
C VAL A 29 5.79 -2.13 -4.99
N ILE A 30 4.59 -1.63 -4.74
CA ILE A 30 3.37 -2.43 -4.76
C ILE A 30 2.97 -2.82 -6.18
N SER A 31 3.20 -1.96 -7.16
CA SER A 31 3.05 -2.30 -8.58
C SER A 31 3.93 -3.49 -8.94
N ASP A 32 5.21 -3.45 -8.56
CA ASP A 32 6.16 -4.53 -8.83
C ASP A 32 5.77 -5.83 -8.10
N TYR A 33 5.34 -5.74 -6.84
CA TYR A 33 4.92 -6.89 -6.05
C TYR A 33 3.66 -7.57 -6.57
N THR A 34 2.66 -6.79 -7.02
CA THR A 34 1.34 -7.32 -7.41
C THR A 34 1.20 -7.56 -8.91
N GLY A 35 2.14 -7.05 -9.73
CA GLY A 35 2.05 -7.02 -11.19
C GLY A 35 0.97 -6.08 -11.72
N VAL A 36 0.39 -5.21 -10.87
CA VAL A 36 -0.65 -4.26 -11.27
C VAL A 36 0.00 -2.92 -11.63
N PRO A 37 -0.15 -2.41 -12.86
CA PRO A 37 0.44 -1.13 -13.26
C PRO A 37 0.03 0.03 -12.34
N VAL A 38 0.98 0.91 -12.01
CA VAL A 38 0.77 2.12 -11.19
C VAL A 38 -0.50 2.91 -11.57
N PRO A 39 -0.79 3.21 -12.86
CA PRO A 39 -2.01 3.93 -13.23
C PRO A 39 -3.29 3.19 -12.78
N ASN A 40 -3.29 1.87 -12.86
CA ASN A 40 -4.43 1.06 -12.45
C ASN A 40 -4.62 1.06 -10.93
N ILE A 41 -3.52 1.12 -10.16
CA ILE A 41 -3.56 1.25 -8.70
C ILE A 41 -4.16 2.61 -8.31
N MET A 42 -3.70 3.70 -8.94
CA MET A 42 -4.12 5.07 -8.63
C MET A 42 -5.54 5.41 -9.10
N MET A 43 -6.04 4.75 -10.15
CA MET A 43 -7.37 5.02 -10.71
C MET A 43 -8.51 4.67 -9.74
N GLN A 44 -9.54 5.53 -9.73
CA GLN A 44 -10.79 5.31 -8.99
C GLN A 44 -11.65 4.21 -9.61
N LYS A 45 -11.56 4.01 -10.94
CA LYS A 45 -12.39 3.05 -11.65
C LYS A 45 -12.11 1.65 -11.12
N ARG A 46 -13.17 0.98 -10.64
CA ARG A 46 -13.11 -0.45 -10.33
C ARG A 46 -12.86 -1.19 -11.64
N PHE A 47 -11.61 -1.54 -11.89
CA PHE A 47 -11.32 -2.67 -12.74
C PHE A 47 -11.93 -3.87 -12.01
N GLY A 48 -12.86 -4.60 -12.62
CA GLY A 48 -13.57 -5.73 -11.98
C GLY A 48 -12.67 -6.91 -11.56
N LYS A 49 -11.36 -6.69 -11.40
CA LYS A 49 -10.31 -7.65 -11.06
C LYS A 49 -9.96 -7.49 -9.58
N ARG A 50 -10.16 -8.55 -8.79
CA ARG A 50 -9.82 -8.59 -7.35
C ARG A 50 -8.38 -8.16 -7.07
N ASN A 51 -7.43 -8.51 -7.95
CA ASN A 51 -6.01 -8.16 -7.78
C ASN A 51 -5.77 -6.63 -7.79
N VAL A 52 -6.46 -5.89 -8.66
CA VAL A 52 -6.31 -4.42 -8.72
C VAL A 52 -6.84 -3.75 -7.45
N THR A 53 -7.95 -4.25 -6.92
CA THR A 53 -8.52 -3.78 -5.66
C THR A 53 -7.59 -4.07 -4.47
N TYR A 54 -7.00 -5.26 -4.43
CA TYR A 54 -6.02 -5.63 -3.41
C TYR A 54 -4.78 -4.71 -3.46
N ALA A 55 -4.16 -4.54 -4.63
CA ALA A 55 -3.01 -3.66 -4.81
C ALA A 55 -3.28 -2.23 -4.35
N ARG A 56 -4.45 -1.69 -4.70
CA ARG A 56 -4.88 -0.35 -4.26
C ARG A 56 -5.04 -0.25 -2.76
N HIS A 57 -5.72 -1.21 -2.13
CA HIS A 57 -5.93 -1.19 -0.68
C HIS A 57 -4.60 -1.35 0.08
N LEU A 58 -3.69 -2.18 -0.43
CA LEU A 58 -2.35 -2.34 0.14
C LEU A 58 -1.55 -1.04 0.04
N ALA A 59 -1.62 -0.32 -1.09
CA ALA A 59 -0.95 0.96 -1.25
C ALA A 59 -1.48 2.02 -0.29
N MET A 60 -2.80 2.15 -0.18
CA MET A 60 -3.44 3.04 0.78
C MET A 60 -2.99 2.74 2.22
N TYR A 61 -2.97 1.47 2.61
CA TYR A 61 -2.54 1.02 3.93
C TYR A 61 -1.07 1.38 4.21
N MET A 62 -0.17 1.00 3.30
CA MET A 62 1.27 1.24 3.45
C MET A 62 1.62 2.72 3.49
N ILE A 63 1.00 3.57 2.64
CA ILE A 63 1.21 5.02 2.67
C ILE A 63 0.86 5.58 4.06
N ARG A 64 -0.24 5.16 4.67
CA ARG A 64 -0.63 5.66 5.99
C ARG A 64 0.22 5.14 7.14
N CYS A 65 0.78 3.95 7.01
CA CYS A 65 1.69 3.36 8.00
C CYS A 65 3.09 3.95 7.92
N LYS A 66 3.57 4.26 6.71
CA LYS A 66 4.93 4.75 6.46
C LYS A 66 5.04 6.27 6.41
N THR A 67 3.92 6.97 6.22
CA THR A 67 3.87 8.45 6.18
C THR A 67 2.94 9.02 7.25
N LYS A 68 3.03 10.33 7.50
CA LYS A 68 2.14 11.07 8.41
C LYS A 68 0.93 11.70 7.70
N LEU A 69 0.63 11.28 6.46
CA LEU A 69 -0.46 11.87 5.67
C LEU A 69 -1.83 11.52 6.24
N SER A 70 -2.76 12.47 6.15
CA SER A 70 -4.16 12.25 6.49
C SER A 70 -4.85 11.41 5.41
N LEU A 71 -5.94 10.70 5.75
CA LEU A 71 -6.71 9.92 4.77
C LEU A 71 -7.19 10.79 3.60
N LYS A 72 -7.57 12.04 3.89
CA LYS A 72 -7.98 13.01 2.88
C LYS A 72 -6.81 13.38 1.95
N ALA A 73 -5.63 13.66 2.51
CA ALA A 73 -4.44 13.94 1.71
C ALA A 73 -4.04 12.74 0.83
N ILE A 74 -4.18 11.51 1.35
CA ILE A 74 -3.91 10.29 0.57
C ILE A 74 -4.90 10.18 -0.61
N SER A 75 -6.20 10.36 -0.35
CA SER A 75 -7.25 10.39 -1.38
C SER A 75 -6.95 11.39 -2.48
N ASP A 76 -6.77 12.65 -2.09
CA ASP A 76 -6.78 13.78 -3.00
C ASP A 76 -5.51 13.82 -3.86
N ASN A 77 -4.37 13.44 -3.28
CA ASN A 77 -3.08 13.55 -3.95
C ASN A 77 -2.68 12.29 -4.74
N TYR A 78 -3.16 11.09 -4.36
CA TYR A 78 -2.65 9.82 -4.90
C TYR A 78 -3.70 8.91 -5.53
N PHE A 79 -4.98 9.11 -5.22
CA PHE A 79 -6.07 8.24 -5.66
C PHE A 79 -7.21 9.02 -6.31
N ASN A 80 -6.89 10.15 -6.96
CA ASN A 80 -7.82 10.99 -7.72
C ASN A 80 -9.07 11.42 -6.92
N GLY A 81 -8.92 11.76 -5.64
CA GLY A 81 -10.03 12.22 -4.80
C GLY A 81 -11.03 11.12 -4.45
N CYS A 82 -10.61 9.85 -4.46
CA CYS A 82 -11.49 8.74 -4.08
C CYS A 82 -11.99 8.93 -2.64
N ASN A 83 -13.32 8.91 -2.43
CA ASN A 83 -13.94 9.09 -1.11
C ASN A 83 -13.14 8.41 0.00
N HIS A 84 -12.75 9.17 1.02
CA HIS A 84 -11.95 8.71 2.17
C HIS A 84 -12.56 7.46 2.86
N THR A 85 -13.87 7.22 2.74
CA THR A 85 -14.54 5.98 3.17
C THR A 85 -14.07 4.74 2.40
N SER A 86 -13.70 4.87 1.14
CA SER A 86 -13.07 3.81 0.33
C SER A 86 -11.68 3.46 0.86
N ILE A 87 -10.93 4.46 1.33
CA ILE A 87 -9.66 4.25 2.02
C ILE A 87 -9.91 3.47 3.31
N ILE A 88 -10.86 3.90 4.15
CA ILE A 88 -11.21 3.19 5.39
C ILE A 88 -11.59 1.72 5.12
N ASN A 89 -12.38 1.45 4.08
CA ASN A 89 -12.75 0.09 3.70
C ASN A 89 -11.55 -0.72 3.21
N GLY A 90 -10.65 -0.11 2.45
CA GLY A 90 -9.40 -0.75 2.03
C GLY A 90 -8.56 -1.20 3.22
N PHE A 91 -8.46 -0.35 4.24
CA PHE A 91 -7.73 -0.66 5.48
C PHE A 91 -8.36 -1.81 6.24
N LYS A 92 -9.68 -1.78 6.43
CA LYS A 92 -10.41 -2.87 7.11
C LYS A 92 -10.20 -4.21 6.41
N ASN A 93 -10.21 -4.21 5.08
CA ASN A 93 -9.95 -5.42 4.30
C ASN A 93 -8.52 -5.93 4.54
N ILE A 94 -7.50 -5.08 4.39
CA ILE A 94 -6.09 -5.49 4.58
C ILE A 94 -5.82 -5.92 6.03
N LYS A 95 -6.33 -5.19 7.02
CA LYS A 95 -6.21 -5.55 8.43
C LYS A 95 -6.89 -6.88 8.73
N GLY A 96 -8.10 -7.10 8.20
CA GLY A 96 -8.79 -8.38 8.34
C GLY A 96 -7.98 -9.55 7.74
N PHE A 97 -7.37 -9.36 6.57
CA PHE A 97 -6.45 -10.37 6.00
C PHE A 97 -5.23 -10.61 6.89
N TYR A 98 -4.63 -9.55 7.44
CA TYR A 98 -3.47 -9.67 8.32
C TYR A 98 -3.82 -10.39 9.63
N ASP A 99 -4.95 -10.05 10.25
CA ASP A 99 -5.42 -10.67 11.49
C ASP A 99 -5.73 -12.18 11.27
N ILE A 100 -6.27 -12.54 10.10
CA ILE A 100 -6.48 -13.96 9.70
C ILE A 100 -5.14 -14.69 9.54
N ILE A 101 -4.15 -14.07 8.90
CA ILE A 101 -2.85 -14.70 8.62
C ILE A 101 -2.02 -14.86 9.90
N VAL A 102 -2.03 -13.86 10.78
CA VAL A 102 -1.21 -13.82 12.00
C VAL A 102 -1.90 -14.50 13.19
N GLY A 103 -3.19 -14.85 13.06
CA GLY A 103 -3.93 -15.59 14.09
C GLY A 103 -4.19 -14.80 15.37
N THR A 104 -4.12 -13.46 15.31
CA THR A 104 -4.40 -12.60 16.47
C THR A 104 -5.91 -12.46 16.65
N GLN A 105 -6.52 -13.37 17.42
CA GLN A 105 -7.78 -13.10 18.10
C GLN A 105 -7.52 -12.06 19.21
N LEU A 106 -8.34 -11.00 19.22
CA LEU A 106 -8.46 -10.09 20.36
C LEU A 106 -8.92 -10.85 21.61
#